data_AF-A0A2C9V5N9-F1
#
_entry.id   AF-A0A2C9V5N9-F1
#
_cell.length_a   1.000
_cell.length_b   1.000
_cell.length_c   1.000
_cell.angle_alpha   90.00
_cell.angle_beta   90.00
_cell.angle_gamma   90.00
#
_symmetry.space_group_name_H-M   'P 1'
#
loop_
_entity.id
_entity.type
_entity.pdbx_description
1 polymer ?
#
loop_
_entity_poly.entity_id
_entity_poly.type
_entity_poly.pdbx_seq_one_letter_code
_entity_poly.pdbx_strand_id
1 'polypeptide(L)' 'MVKHNNVVPNGHFKKHWQNYVKTWFNQPARKTRRRIGEKLFRCAPFWLN' A
#
# COMPACT_ATOMS: atom_id res chain seq x y z
N MET A 1 -21.98 -21.45 10.22
CA MET A 1 -22.49 -22.05 11.47
C MET A 1 -21.32 -22.61 12.25
N VAL A 2 -21.18 -22.21 13.51
CA VAL A 2 -20.06 -22.64 14.37
C VAL A 2 -20.35 -24.07 14.84
N LYS A 3 -19.46 -25.03 14.52
CA LYS A 3 -19.67 -26.48 14.73
C LYS A 3 -19.18 -27.00 16.10
N HIS A 4 -18.34 -26.24 16.80
CA HIS A 4 -17.73 -26.60 18.10
C HIS A 4 -17.68 -25.38 19.03
N ASN A 5 -16.98 -25.47 20.16
CA ASN A 5 -16.76 -24.34 21.08
C ASN A 5 -15.76 -23.31 20.51
N ASN A 6 -15.99 -22.84 19.29
CA ASN A 6 -15.20 -21.80 18.66
C ASN A 6 -15.86 -20.45 18.91
N VAL A 7 -15.05 -19.43 19.16
CA VAL A 7 -15.51 -18.05 19.26
C VAL A 7 -16.21 -17.65 17.96
N VAL A 8 -17.34 -16.96 18.08
CA VAL A 8 -18.07 -16.42 16.93
C VAL A 8 -17.12 -15.51 16.13
N PRO A 9 -16.90 -15.78 14.82
CA PRO A 9 -15.96 -15.00 14.04
C PRO A 9 -16.48 -13.58 13.81
N ASN A 10 -15.85 -12.61 14.47
CA ASN A 10 -16.07 -11.18 14.26
C ASN A 10 -15.29 -10.68 13.03
N GLY A 11 -15.62 -11.20 11.85
CA GLY A 11 -15.02 -10.77 10.59
C GLY A 11 -15.43 -9.35 10.22
N HIS A 12 -14.45 -8.47 9.98
CA HIS A 12 -14.68 -7.06 9.64
C HIS A 12 -15.01 -6.85 8.14
N PHE A 13 -15.87 -7.69 7.57
CA PHE A 13 -16.25 -7.69 6.15
C PHE A 13 -17.64 -7.07 5.92
N LYS A 14 -17.97 -6.00 6.65
CA LYS A 14 -19.33 -5.43 6.71
C LYS A 14 -19.72 -4.59 5.51
N LYS A 15 -18.77 -3.85 4.92
CA LYS A 15 -18.98 -3.02 3.72
C LYS A 15 -18.60 -3.81 2.46
N HIS A 16 -18.91 -3.28 1.27
CA HIS A 16 -18.46 -3.84 -0.03
C HIS A 16 -16.93 -3.82 -0.16
N TRP A 17 -16.25 -4.69 0.58
CA TRP A 17 -14.80 -4.73 0.75
C TRP A 17 -14.07 -5.09 -0.54
N GLN A 18 -14.75 -5.83 -1.42
CA GLN A 18 -14.23 -6.22 -2.74
C GLN A 18 -13.88 -5.01 -3.60
N ASN A 19 -14.61 -3.90 -3.46
CA ASN A 19 -14.35 -2.66 -4.19
C ASN A 19 -13.12 -1.89 -3.69
N TYR A 20 -12.63 -2.22 -2.48
CA TYR A 20 -11.54 -1.50 -1.81
C TYR A 20 -10.33 -2.42 -1.55
N VAL A 21 -10.06 -3.34 -2.46
CA VAL A 21 -8.89 -4.21 -2.38
C VAL A 21 -7.65 -3.43 -2.79
N LYS A 22 -6.82 -3.09 -1.81
CA LYS A 22 -5.50 -2.52 -2.07
C LYS A 22 -4.56 -3.61 -2.58
N THR A 23 -4.23 -3.57 -3.86
CA THR A 23 -3.21 -4.42 -4.46
C THR A 23 -1.82 -3.75 -4.37
N TRP A 24 -0.76 -4.56 -4.45
CA TRP A 24 0.64 -4.10 -4.32
C TRP A 24 1.46 -4.31 -5.60
N PHE A 25 0.82 -4.53 -6.75
CA PHE A 25 1.50 -4.77 -8.04
C PHE A 25 2.36 -3.58 -8.50
N ASN A 26 2.02 -2.37 -8.07
CA ASN A 26 2.77 -1.16 -8.38
C ASN A 26 3.94 -0.88 -7.43
N GLN A 27 4.21 -1.76 -6.45
CA GLN A 27 5.30 -1.61 -5.49
C GLN A 27 6.70 -1.48 -6.14
N PRO A 28 7.11 -2.30 -7.14
CA PRO A 28 8.40 -2.12 -7.80
C PRO A 28 8.50 -0.78 -8.55
N ALA A 29 7.45 -0.38 -9.28
CA ALA A 29 7.41 0.91 -9.98
C ALA A 29 7.50 2.09 -8.99
N ARG A 30 6.84 1.99 -7.82
CA ARG A 30 6.94 2.99 -6.74
C ARG A 30 8.36 3.10 -6.18
N LYS A 31 9.11 2.00 -6.06
CA LYS A 31 10.52 2.03 -5.64
C LYS A 31 11.40 2.73 -6.69
N THR A 32 11.24 2.39 -7.96
CA THR A 32 11.98 3.04 -9.05
C THR A 32 11.71 4.54 -9.10
N ARG A 33 10.43 4.95 -8.99
CA ARG A 33 10.04 6.37 -8.97
C ARG A 33 10.67 7.14 -7.81
N ARG A 34 10.71 6.55 -6.61
CA ARG A 34 11.39 7.16 -5.44
C ARG A 34 12.88 7.34 -5.72
N ARG A 35 13.56 6.30 -6.21
CA ARG A 35 14.99 6.36 -6.52
C ARG A 35 15.34 7.41 -7.57
N ILE A 36 14.50 7.58 -8.61
CA ILE A 36 14.69 8.63 -9.62
C ILE A 36 14.49 10.01 -9.00
N GLY A 37 13.44 10.20 -8.20
CA GLY A 37 13.20 11.46 -7.49
C GLY A 37 14.34 11.82 -6.53
N GLU A 38 14.85 10.85 -5.77
CA GLU A 38 16.03 11.00 -4.91
C GLU A 38 17.27 11.38 -5.71
N LYS A 39 17.53 10.73 -6.85
CA LYS A 39 18.65 11.06 -7.73
C LYS A 39 18.53 12.47 -8.30
N LEU A 40 17.33 12.85 -8.77
CA LEU A 40 17.07 14.17 -9.33
C LEU A 40 17.25 15.26 -8.27
N PHE A 41 16.72 15.06 -7.06
CA PHE A 41 16.90 15.98 -5.94
C PHE A 41 18.37 16.10 -5.52
N ARG A 42 19.13 15.00 -5.51
CA ARG A 42 20.56 15.01 -5.16
C ARG A 42 21.43 15.68 -6.22
N CYS A 43 21.08 15.56 -7.50
CA CYS A 43 21.80 16.18 -8.61
C CYS A 43 21.30 17.60 -8.93
N ALA A 44 20.18 18.04 -8.35
CA ALA A 44 19.74 19.41 -8.43
C ALA A 44 20.71 20.28 -7.62
N PRO A 45 21.31 21.33 -8.20
CA PRO A 45 22.15 22.23 -7.44
C PRO A 45 21.28 22.88 -6.36
N PHE A 46 21.66 22.64 -5.10
CA PHE A 46 21.07 23.17 -3.86
C PHE A 46 21.09 24.72 -3.78
N TRP A 47 21.50 25.42 -4.85
CA TRP A 47 21.92 26.82 -4.87
C TRP A 47 21.35 27.65 -6.04
N LEU A 48 20.24 27.25 -6.67
CA LEU A 48 19.54 28.08 -7.66
C LEU A 48 18.31 28.81 -7.11
N ASN A 49 18.41 29.29 -5.86
CA ASN A 49 17.55 30.35 -5.35
C ASN A 49 18.37 31.30 -4.49
#